data_AF-A0A7V6W3S5-F1
#
_entry.id   AF-A0A7V6W3S5-F1
#
_cell.length_a   1.000
_cell.length_b   1.000
_cell.length_c   1.000
_cell.angle_alpha   90.00
_cell.angle_beta   90.00
_cell.angle_gamma   90.00
#
_symmetry.space_group_name_H-M   'P 1'
#
loop_
_entity.id
_entity.type
_entity.pdbx_description
1 polymer ?
#
loop_
_entity_poly.entity_id
_entity_poly.type
_entity_poly.pdbx_seq_one_letter_code
_entity_poly.pdbx_strand_id
1 'polypeptide(L)'
;MNEKNEELTIIDIQLLLSVVLTGVVIVSAIMGYNSHLKLKGEKPFWNEKQVRDILIVSKFIILITALITFGTSLINIDLTKKKNEDLSNAYLESLAAFIIIIPAILLLIVAFRKKQDDFLEGEII
;
A
#
# COMPACT_ATOMS: atom_id res chain seq x y z
N MET A 1 8.30 8.08 -26.77
CA MET A 1 8.44 9.25 -25.87
C MET A 1 9.95 9.51 -25.76
N ASN A 2 10.41 10.72 -25.41
CA ASN A 2 11.86 10.95 -25.23
C ASN A 2 12.30 10.30 -23.90
N GLU A 3 13.49 9.68 -23.83
CA GLU A 3 14.00 8.99 -22.62
C GLU A 3 13.96 9.91 -21.39
N LYS A 4 14.34 11.18 -21.57
CA LYS A 4 14.27 12.19 -20.51
C LYS A 4 12.84 12.46 -20.01
N ASN A 5 11.85 12.37 -20.88
CA ASN A 5 10.45 12.54 -20.49
C ASN A 5 9.91 11.30 -19.78
N GLU A 6 10.40 10.11 -20.11
CA GLU A 6 10.05 8.86 -19.42
C GLU A 6 10.61 8.86 -17.99
N GLU A 7 11.85 9.30 -17.80
CA GLU A 7 12.45 9.44 -16.47
C GLU A 7 11.71 10.43 -15.57
N LEU A 8 11.38 11.61 -16.11
CA LEU A 8 10.57 12.60 -15.38
C LEU A 8 9.20 12.02 -15.00
N THR A 9 8.57 11.28 -15.91
CA THR A 9 7.27 10.64 -15.65
C THR A 9 7.38 9.60 -14.52
N ILE A 10 8.45 8.80 -14.49
CA ILE A 10 8.69 7.83 -13.43
C ILE A 10 8.86 8.54 -12.08
N ILE A 11 9.63 9.63 -12.04
CA ILE A 11 9.84 10.42 -10.82
C ILE A 11 8.52 11.03 -10.33
N ASP A 12 7.73 11.62 -11.24
CA ASP A 12 6.43 12.21 -10.90
C ASP A 12 5.46 11.16 -10.33
N ILE A 13 5.45 9.95 -10.90
CA ILE A 13 4.69 8.81 -10.37
C ILE A 13 5.19 8.44 -8.96
N GLN A 14 6.50 8.31 -8.75
CA GLN A 14 7.07 7.97 -7.44
C GLN A 14 6.74 9.03 -6.38
N LEU A 15 6.77 10.31 -6.74
CA LEU A 15 6.37 11.41 -5.85
C LEU A 15 4.89 11.29 -5.46
N LEU A 16 4.01 11.05 -6.44
CA LEU A 16 2.59 10.83 -6.18
C LEU A 16 2.35 9.64 -5.25
N LEU A 17 3.02 8.50 -5.51
CA LEU A 17 2.93 7.31 -4.66
C LEU A 17 3.41 7.58 -3.23
N SER A 18 4.46 8.38 -3.06
CA SER A 18 4.98 8.77 -1.75
C SER A 18 3.97 9.58 -0.95
N VAL A 19 3.26 10.51 -1.59
CA VAL A 19 2.16 11.27 -0.96
C VAL A 19 1.02 10.34 -0.55
N VAL A 20 0.60 9.42 -1.43
CA VAL A 20 -0.46 8.44 -1.16
C VAL A 20 -0.10 7.54 0.03
N LEU A 21 1.12 7.00 0.06
CA LEU A 21 1.61 6.15 1.15
C LEU A 21 1.71 6.89 2.47
N THR A 22 2.14 8.16 2.44
CA THR A 22 2.13 9.02 3.63
C THR A 22 0.71 9.18 4.18
N GLY A 23 -0.29 9.37 3.31
CA GLY A 23 -1.70 9.38 3.69
C GLY A 23 -2.14 8.08 4.38
N VAL A 24 -1.74 6.92 3.85
CA VAL A 24 -2.03 5.61 4.47
C VAL A 24 -1.40 5.46 5.85
N VAL A 25 -0.18 5.97 6.04
CA VAL A 25 0.49 5.98 7.36
C VAL A 25 -0.28 6.84 8.35
N ILE A 26 -0.72 8.04 7.93
CA ILE A 26 -1.53 8.93 8.78
C ILE A 26 -2.84 8.25 9.18
N VAL A 27 -3.56 7.64 8.23
CA VAL A 27 -4.79 6.90 8.52
C VAL A 27 -4.52 5.77 9.51
N SER A 28 -3.44 5.01 9.32
CA SER A 28 -3.05 3.93 10.23
C SER A 28 -2.76 4.43 11.65
N ALA A 29 -2.15 5.62 11.80
CA ALA A 29 -1.92 6.23 13.11
C ALA A 29 -3.23 6.62 13.79
N ILE A 30 -4.18 7.23 13.07
CA ILE A 30 -5.49 7.60 13.61
C ILE A 30 -6.26 6.34 14.02
N MET A 31 -6.15 5.26 13.25
CA MET A 31 -6.73 3.96 13.60
C MET A 31 -6.14 3.38 14.89
N GLY A 32 -4.82 3.46 15.07
CA GLY A 32 -4.18 3.06 16.33
C GLY A 32 -4.71 3.86 17.52
N TYR A 33 -4.92 5.15 17.33
CA TYR A 33 -5.53 6.00 18.35
C TYR A 33 -7.02 5.66 18.59
N ASN A 34 -7.77 5.27 17.57
CA ASN A 34 -9.14 4.77 17.71
C ASN A 34 -9.19 3.51 18.61
N SER A 35 -8.25 2.57 18.42
CA SER A 35 -8.13 1.39 19.29
C SER A 35 -7.76 1.77 20.72
N HIS A 36 -6.90 2.78 20.90
CA HIS A 36 -6.54 3.30 22.22
C HIS A 36 -7.75 3.88 22.97
N LEU A 37 -8.61 4.67 22.29
CA LEU A 37 -9.85 5.17 22.88
C LEU A 37 -10.77 4.03 23.33
N LYS A 38 -10.94 3.02 22.47
CA LYS A 38 -11.75 1.83 22.80
C LYS A 38 -11.23 1.11 24.05
N LEU A 39 -9.91 0.93 24.18
CA LEU A 39 -9.29 0.30 25.34
C LEU A 39 -9.42 1.12 26.62
N LYS A 40 -9.53 2.45 26.50
CA LYS A 40 -9.82 3.35 27.62
C LYS A 40 -11.30 3.40 28.02
N GLY A 41 -12.18 2.74 27.26
CA GLY A 41 -13.63 2.87 27.43
C GLY A 41 -14.18 4.22 26.95
N GLU A 42 -13.40 5.00 26.21
CA GLU A 42 -13.83 6.25 25.58
C GLU A 42 -14.52 5.97 24.24
N LYS A 43 -15.38 6.89 23.78
CA LYS A 43 -16.09 6.74 22.51
C LYS A 43 -15.10 6.82 21.34
N PRO A 44 -14.91 5.76 20.54
CA PRO A 44 -14.04 5.79 19.37
C PRO A 44 -14.61 6.67 18.25
N PHE A 45 -13.74 7.16 17.36
CA PHE A 45 -14.13 7.88 16.13
C PHE A 45 -14.89 6.98 15.16
N TRP A 46 -14.49 5.71 15.07
CA TRP A 46 -15.06 4.73 14.15
C TRP A 46 -15.51 3.47 14.87
N ASN A 47 -16.60 2.90 14.37
CA ASN A 47 -17.05 1.58 14.78
C ASN A 47 -16.23 0.45 14.10
N GLU A 48 -16.40 -0.79 14.54
CA GLU A 48 -15.64 -1.94 14.05
C GLU A 48 -15.75 -2.15 12.52
N LYS A 49 -16.96 -1.95 11.96
CA LYS A 49 -17.19 -2.06 10.53
C LYS A 49 -16.40 -1.02 9.74
N GLN A 50 -16.42 0.23 10.19
CA GLN A 50 -15.67 1.33 9.58
C GLN A 50 -14.15 1.10 9.69
N VAL A 51 -13.66 0.71 10.87
CA VAL A 51 -12.25 0.34 11.08
C VAL A 51 -11.81 -0.74 10.08
N ARG A 52 -12.61 -1.79 9.92
CA ARG A 52 -12.31 -2.88 8.99
C ARG A 52 -12.30 -2.42 7.53
N ASP A 53 -13.30 -1.63 7.11
CA ASP A 53 -13.37 -1.15 5.73
C ASP A 53 -12.20 -0.20 5.43
N ILE A 54 -11.81 0.67 6.36
CA ILE A 54 -10.62 1.54 6.25
C ILE A 54 -9.34 0.70 6.12
N LEU A 55 -9.20 -0.39 6.89
CA LEU A 55 -8.05 -1.30 6.77
C LEU A 55 -7.99 -1.94 5.38
N ILE A 56 -9.11 -2.47 4.88
CA ILE A 56 -9.15 -3.10 3.55
C ILE A 56 -8.72 -2.11 2.48
N VAL A 57 -9.28 -0.90 2.48
CA VAL A 57 -8.92 0.16 1.53
C VAL A 57 -7.44 0.51 1.64
N SER A 58 -6.91 0.66 2.86
CA SER A 58 -5.49 0.97 3.10
C SER A 58 -4.55 -0.12 2.56
N LYS A 59 -4.87 -1.40 2.80
CA LYS A 59 -4.06 -2.52 2.29
C LYS A 59 -4.17 -2.65 0.77
N PHE A 60 -5.33 -2.32 0.20
CA PHE A 60 -5.51 -2.29 -1.24
C PHE A 60 -4.67 -1.18 -1.89
N ILE A 61 -4.67 0.03 -1.32
CA ILE A 61 -3.82 1.13 -1.77
C ILE A 61 -2.34 0.71 -1.73
N ILE A 62 -1.88 0.09 -0.63
CA ILE A 62 -0.50 -0.40 -0.52
C ILE A 62 -0.20 -1.41 -1.64
N LEU A 63 -1.09 -2.37 -1.91
CA LEU A 63 -0.89 -3.34 -2.98
C LEU A 63 -0.76 -2.67 -4.35
N ILE A 64 -1.66 -1.74 -4.69
CA ILE A 64 -1.62 -1.00 -5.96
C ILE A 64 -0.33 -0.19 -6.06
N THR A 65 0.07 0.51 -4.99
CA THR A 65 1.33 1.28 -4.99
C THR A 65 2.54 0.37 -5.20
N ALA A 66 2.60 -0.80 -4.55
CA ALA A 66 3.70 -1.74 -4.71
C ALA A 66 3.78 -2.29 -6.15
N LEU A 67 2.63 -2.59 -6.77
CA LEU A 67 2.56 -3.03 -8.17
C LEU A 67 3.03 -1.94 -9.13
N ILE A 68 2.61 -0.69 -8.92
CA ILE A 68 3.07 0.44 -9.76
C ILE A 68 4.57 0.65 -9.57
N THR A 69 5.07 0.70 -8.33
CA THR A 69 6.51 0.84 -8.06
C THR A 69 7.31 -0.27 -8.73
N PHE A 70 6.84 -1.53 -8.63
CA PHE A 70 7.47 -2.66 -9.31
C PHE A 70 7.48 -2.47 -10.83
N GLY A 71 6.34 -2.09 -11.43
CA GLY A 71 6.27 -1.79 -12.87
C GLY A 71 7.25 -0.68 -13.30
N THR A 72 7.30 0.43 -12.55
CA THR A 72 8.23 1.53 -12.83
C THR A 72 9.69 1.13 -12.65
N SER A 73 10.01 0.26 -11.69
CA SER A 73 11.38 -0.23 -11.49
C SER A 73 11.87 -1.07 -12.67
N LEU A 74 10.99 -1.85 -13.31
CA LEU A 74 11.33 -2.63 -14.50
C LEU A 74 11.63 -1.71 -15.70
N ILE A 75 10.85 -0.64 -15.87
CA ILE A 75 11.13 0.38 -16.88
C ILE A 75 12.46 1.08 -16.60
N ASN A 76 12.73 1.40 -15.32
CA ASN A 76 13.98 2.03 -14.91
C ASN A 76 15.19 1.14 -15.24
N ILE A 77 15.11 -0.18 -15.01
CA ILE A 77 16.16 -1.14 -15.41
C ILE A 77 16.47 -1.04 -16.91
N ASP A 78 15.44 -0.97 -17.76
CA ASP A 78 15.63 -0.88 -19.21
C ASP A 78 16.25 0.46 -19.64
N LEU A 79 15.91 1.57 -18.97
CA LEU A 79 16.50 2.89 -19.21
C LEU A 79 17.97 2.93 -18.77
N THR A 80 18.29 2.44 -17.57
CA THR A 80 19.66 2.38 -17.06
C THR A 80 20.55 1.48 -17.91
N LYS A 81 20.01 0.35 -18.43
CA LYS A 81 20.71 -0.51 -19.40
C LYS A 81 21.10 0.22 -20.67
N LYS A 82 20.18 1.01 -21.25
CA LYS A 82 20.45 1.78 -22.49
C LYS A 82 21.57 2.81 -22.30
N LYS A 83 21.73 3.32 -21.07
CA LYS A 83 22.77 4.29 -20.70
C LYS A 83 24.12 3.66 -20.33
N ASN A 84 24.23 2.32 -20.31
CA ASN A 84 25.39 1.59 -19.79
C ASN A 84 25.77 1.98 -18.36
N GLU A 85 24.77 2.31 -17.55
CA GLU A 85 24.94 2.67 -16.13
C GLU A 85 24.81 1.42 -15.23
N ASP A 86 25.22 1.55 -13.98
CA ASP A 86 25.11 0.48 -12.99
C ASP A 86 23.64 0.17 -12.65
N LEU A 87 23.26 -1.10 -12.81
CA LEU A 87 21.89 -1.59 -12.62
C LEU A 87 21.58 -1.99 -11.17
N SER A 88 22.59 -2.04 -10.28
CA SER A 88 22.42 -2.55 -8.92
C SER A 88 21.28 -1.87 -8.16
N ASN A 89 21.16 -0.54 -8.25
CA ASN A 89 20.08 0.20 -7.58
C ASN A 89 18.70 -0.12 -8.16
N ALA A 90 18.58 -0.17 -9.49
CA ALA A 90 17.31 -0.46 -10.15
C ALA A 90 16.81 -1.88 -9.83
N TYR A 91 17.72 -2.86 -9.73
CA TYR A 91 17.39 -4.21 -9.27
C TYR A 91 16.96 -4.27 -7.80
N LEU A 92 17.65 -3.54 -6.91
CA LEU A 92 17.28 -3.47 -5.50
C LEU A 92 15.90 -2.85 -5.30
N GLU A 93 15.58 -1.77 -6.02
CA GLU A 93 14.25 -1.16 -6.00
C GLU A 93 13.17 -2.14 -6.46
N SER A 94 13.43 -2.88 -7.54
CA SER A 94 12.51 -3.89 -8.06
C SER A 94 12.28 -5.01 -7.06
N LEU A 95 13.35 -5.52 -6.44
CA LEU A 95 13.26 -6.55 -5.41
C LEU A 95 12.49 -6.05 -4.17
N ALA A 96 12.77 -4.84 -3.71
CA ALA A 96 12.08 -4.24 -2.57
C ALA A 96 10.57 -4.10 -2.84
N ALA A 97 10.19 -3.62 -4.02
CA ALA A 97 8.79 -3.51 -4.41
C ALA A 97 8.11 -4.88 -4.48
N PHE A 98 8.79 -5.89 -5.03
CA PHE A 98 8.26 -7.26 -5.10
C PHE A 98 8.00 -7.86 -3.71
N ILE A 99 8.93 -7.67 -2.77
CA ILE A 99 8.79 -8.16 -1.39
C ILE A 99 7.58 -7.56 -0.69
N ILE A 100 7.13 -6.35 -1.05
CA ILE A 100 5.95 -5.69 -0.45
C ILE A 100 4.63 -6.27 -0.97
N ILE A 101 4.59 -6.79 -2.19
CA ILE A 101 3.37 -7.32 -2.82
C ILE A 101 2.82 -8.50 -2.02
N ILE A 102 3.67 -9.45 -1.60
CA ILE A 102 3.25 -10.66 -0.90
C ILE A 102 2.56 -10.34 0.45
N PRO A 103 3.18 -9.55 1.37
CA PRO A 103 2.52 -9.11 2.60
C PRO A 103 1.23 -8.34 2.35
N ALA A 104 1.17 -7.48 1.32
CA ALA A 104 -0.04 -6.71 1.02
C ALA A 104 -1.21 -7.64 0.65
N ILE A 105 -0.96 -8.67 -0.16
CA ILE A 105 -1.97 -9.70 -0.50
C ILE A 105 -2.40 -10.47 0.75
N LEU A 106 -1.45 -10.94 1.56
CA LEU A 106 -1.76 -11.70 2.79
C LEU A 106 -2.61 -10.87 3.76
N LEU A 107 -2.26 -9.60 3.95
CA LEU A 107 -3.01 -8.69 4.84
C LEU A 107 -4.42 -8.40 4.31
N LEU A 108 -4.60 -8.32 3.00
CA LEU A 108 -5.93 -8.24 2.39
C LEU A 108 -6.76 -9.50 2.67
N ILE A 109 -6.18 -10.69 2.48
CA ILE A 109 -6.86 -11.96 2.76
C ILE A 109 -7.33 -12.02 4.23
N VAL A 110 -6.46 -11.63 5.16
CA VAL A 110 -6.81 -11.58 6.59
C VAL A 110 -7.98 -10.60 6.84
N ALA A 111 -7.94 -9.42 6.23
CA ALA A 111 -9.00 -8.42 6.39
C ALA A 111 -10.34 -8.87 5.78
N PHE A 112 -10.32 -9.59 4.66
CA PHE A 112 -11.52 -10.14 4.03
C PHE A 112 -12.11 -11.32 4.82
N ARG A 113 -11.28 -12.22 5.36
CA ARG A 113 -11.75 -13.31 6.21
C ARG A 113 -12.47 -12.79 7.45
N LYS A 114 -11.87 -11.82 8.15
CA LYS A 114 -12.51 -11.17 9.29
C LYS A 114 -13.87 -10.55 8.92
N LYS A 115 -14.00 -9.96 7.72
CA LYS A 115 -15.28 -9.43 7.23
C LYS A 115 -16.33 -10.52 7.00
N GLN A 116 -15.91 -11.69 6.53
CA GLN A 116 -16.81 -12.83 6.29
C GLN A 116 -17.30 -13.42 7.62
N ASP A 117 -16.42 -13.60 8.59
CA ASP A 117 -16.78 -14.11 9.92
C ASP A 117 -17.79 -13.17 10.60
N ASP A 118 -17.53 -11.86 10.59
CA ASP A 118 -18.45 -10.85 11.15
C ASP A 118 -19.82 -10.80 10.42
N PHE A 119 -19.88 -11.19 9.13
CA PHE A 119 -21.13 -11.26 8.36
C PHE A 119 -21.94 -12.50 8.75
N LEU A 120 -21.29 -13.65 8.89
CA LEU A 120 -21.94 -14.91 9.29
C LEU A 120 -22.45 -14.85 10.73
N GLU A 121 -21.74 -14.18 11.64
CA GLU A 121 -22.20 -13.98 13.02
C GLU A 121 -23.37 -12.97 13.12
N GLY A 122 -23.42 -11.99 12.20
CA GLY A 122 -24.49 -11.00 12.10
C GLY A 122 -25.81 -11.52 11.50
N GLU A 123 -25.82 -12.72 10.91
CA GLU A 123 -27.04 -13.40 10.43
C GLU A 123 -27.66 -14.33 11.49
N ILE A 124 -27.05 -14.48 12.67
CA ILE A 124 -27.52 -15.37 13.76
C ILE A 124 -28.25 -14.59 14.88
N ILE A 125 -28.58 -13.30 14.68
CA ILE A 125 -29.37 -12.49 15.63
C ILE A 125 -30.63 -11.95 14.98
#